data_AF-A0A849EIC5-F1
#
_entry.id   AF-A0A849EIC5-F1
#
_cell.length_a   1.000
_cell.length_b   1.000
_cell.length_c   1.000
_cell.angle_alpha   90.00
_cell.angle_beta   90.00
_cell.angle_gamma   90.00
#
_symmetry.space_group_name_H-M   'P 1'
#
loop_
_entity.id
_entity.type
_entity.pdbx_description
1 polymer ?
#
loop_
_entity_poly.entity_id
_entity_poly.type
_entity_poly.pdbx_seq_one_letter_code
_entity_poly.pdbx_strand_id
1 'polypeptide(L)'
;TVQWHFEDIIRDPKIEPRAALVLKRKIDASNQERTDLVEYIDSYFLQKYAEVKVQPNATINTESPAWAIDRLSILALKIYHMKEEAERTDASPAHRKSCQQKLSVLLEQKKDLSTAIDQLLTDISEGKKYMKVYKQMKMYNDEELNPILRGQKQG
;
A
#
# COMPACT_ATOMS: atom_id res chain seq x y z
N THR A 1 0.36 -6.74 10.49
CA THR A 1 -0.75 -6.83 11.47
C THR A 1 -0.76 -5.67 12.45
N VAL A 2 0.39 -5.18 12.97
CA VAL A 2 0.44 -4.05 13.94
C VAL A 2 -0.34 -2.80 13.50
N GLN A 3 -0.11 -2.28 12.29
CA GLN A 3 -0.84 -1.11 11.79
C GLN A 3 -2.35 -1.36 11.66
N TRP A 4 -2.75 -2.59 11.28
CA TRP A 4 -4.16 -2.97 11.22
C TRP A 4 -4.80 -2.89 12.61
N HIS A 5 -4.13 -3.41 13.64
CA HIS A 5 -4.64 -3.31 15.01
C HIS A 5 -4.71 -1.86 15.51
N PHE A 6 -3.78 -0.99 15.12
CA PHE A 6 -3.91 0.44 15.41
C PHE A 6 -5.13 1.07 14.74
N GLU A 7 -5.42 0.69 13.49
CA GLU A 7 -6.64 1.09 12.77
C GLU A 7 -7.92 0.57 13.43
N ASP A 8 -7.92 -0.64 13.99
CA ASP A 8 -9.06 -1.15 14.75
C ASP A 8 -9.29 -0.34 16.03
N ILE A 9 -8.23 -0.09 16.81
CA ILE A 9 -8.33 0.61 18.10
C ILE A 9 -8.77 2.07 17.89
N ILE A 10 -8.21 2.78 16.91
CA ILE A 10 -8.54 4.20 16.69
C ILE A 10 -9.99 4.42 16.20
N ARG A 11 -10.65 3.36 15.69
CA ARG A 11 -12.05 3.39 15.25
C ARG A 11 -13.05 3.15 16.39
N ASP A 12 -12.59 2.84 17.61
CA ASP A 12 -13.46 2.76 18.77
C ASP A 12 -14.05 4.15 19.10
N PRO A 13 -15.39 4.35 19.04
CA PRO A 13 -16.00 5.63 19.34
C PRO A 13 -15.82 6.08 20.81
N LYS A 14 -15.39 5.18 21.70
CA LYS A 14 -15.13 5.45 23.11
C LYS A 14 -13.65 5.70 23.42
N ILE A 15 -12.79 5.75 22.41
CA ILE A 15 -11.35 5.97 22.62
C ILE A 15 -11.08 7.31 23.30
N GLU A 16 -10.18 7.29 24.28
CA GLU A 16 -9.71 8.51 24.93
C GLU A 16 -8.99 9.43 23.92
N PRO A 17 -9.37 10.72 23.80
CA PRO A 17 -8.83 11.61 22.76
C PRO A 17 -7.29 11.72 22.75
N ARG A 18 -6.66 11.71 23.93
CA ARG A 18 -5.19 11.73 24.03
C ARG A 18 -4.55 10.45 23.49
N ALA A 19 -5.15 9.29 23.76
CA ALA A 19 -4.68 8.01 23.25
C ALA A 19 -4.88 7.92 21.72
N ALA A 20 -6.01 8.43 21.22
CA ALA A 20 -6.27 8.53 19.78
C ALA A 20 -5.20 9.33 19.04
N LEU A 21 -4.76 10.48 19.59
CA LEU A 21 -3.71 11.29 18.99
C LEU A 21 -2.36 10.54 18.93
N VAL A 22 -2.01 9.82 19.99
CA VAL A 22 -0.77 9.00 20.02
C VAL A 22 -0.83 7.90 18.96
N LEU A 23 -1.96 7.19 18.84
CA LEU A 23 -2.16 6.18 17.82
C LEU A 23 -2.12 6.77 16.42
N LYS A 24 -2.76 7.92 16.19
CA LYS A 24 -2.76 8.60 14.89
C LYS A 24 -1.33 8.91 14.42
N ARG A 25 -0.48 9.42 15.32
CA ARG A 25 0.94 9.68 15.02
C ARG A 25 1.71 8.41 14.64
N LYS A 26 1.44 7.29 15.33
CA LYS A 26 2.05 5.98 14.99
C LYS A 26 1.58 5.47 13.64
N ILE A 27 0.29 5.61 13.34
CA ILE A 27 -0.30 5.23 12.04
C ILE A 27 0.32 6.08 10.92
N ASP A 28 0.47 7.39 11.13
CA ASP A 28 1.07 8.29 10.15
C ASP A 28 2.54 7.97 9.88
N ALA A 29 3.32 7.69 10.93
CA ALA A 29 4.71 7.25 10.79
C ALA A 29 4.81 5.94 10.02
N SER A 30 4.01 4.93 10.38
CA SER A 30 3.96 3.63 9.68
C SER A 30 3.56 3.77 8.21
N ASN A 31 2.61 4.66 7.91
CA ASN A 31 2.23 4.97 6.52
C ASN A 31 3.36 5.64 5.74
N GLN A 32 4.15 6.49 6.39
CA GLN A 32 5.31 7.12 5.77
C GLN A 32 6.41 6.10 5.48
N GLU A 33 6.77 5.27 6.46
CA GLU A 33 7.76 4.19 6.29
C GLU A 33 7.38 3.25 5.15
N ARG A 34 6.09 2.90 5.03
CA ARG A 34 5.61 2.09 3.90
C ARG A 34 5.84 2.79 2.56
N THR A 35 5.49 4.07 2.46
CA THR A 35 5.70 4.86 1.25
C THR A 35 7.19 4.97 0.89
N ASP A 36 8.05 5.22 1.88
CA ASP A 36 9.49 5.33 1.66
C ASP A 36 10.08 4.01 1.15
N LEU A 37 9.61 2.87 1.70
CA LEU A 37 9.99 1.55 1.23
C LEU A 37 9.55 1.30 -0.22
N VAL A 38 8.35 1.74 -0.60
CA VAL A 38 7.87 1.64 -1.99
C VAL A 38 8.78 2.43 -2.94
N GLU A 39 9.12 3.67 -2.60
CA GLU A 39 10.04 4.49 -3.41
C GLU A 39 11.45 3.89 -3.48
N TYR A 40 11.91 3.25 -2.41
CA TYR A 40 13.18 2.53 -2.39
C TYR A 40 13.17 1.32 -3.35
N ILE A 41 12.11 0.52 -3.34
CA ILE A 41 11.95 -0.63 -4.26
C ILE A 41 11.86 -0.16 -5.71
N ASP A 42 11.15 0.94 -5.98
CA ASP A 42 11.10 1.54 -7.31
C ASP A 42 12.47 2.02 -7.79
N SER A 43 13.26 2.60 -6.90
CA SER A 43 14.65 3.00 -7.20
C SER A 43 15.51 1.79 -7.58
N TYR A 44 15.34 0.66 -6.88
CA TYR A 44 16.00 -0.60 -7.24
C TYR A 44 15.59 -1.09 -8.64
N PHE A 45 14.29 -1.12 -8.96
CA PHE A 45 13.84 -1.56 -10.29
C PHE A 45 14.29 -0.62 -11.40
N LEU A 46 14.28 0.69 -11.15
CA LEU A 46 14.79 1.69 -12.10
C LEU A 46 16.27 1.43 -12.43
N GLN A 47 17.09 1.15 -11.42
CA GLN A 47 18.49 0.79 -11.62
C GLN A 47 18.64 -0.55 -12.34
N LYS A 48 17.86 -1.56 -11.93
CA LYS A 48 17.91 -2.92 -12.51
C LYS A 48 17.62 -2.92 -14.01
N TYR A 49 16.70 -2.09 -14.47
CA TYR A 49 16.28 -2.02 -15.86
C TYR A 49 16.87 -0.83 -16.64
N ALA A 50 17.88 -0.14 -16.09
CA ALA A 50 18.48 1.04 -16.70
C ALA A 50 19.10 0.77 -18.09
N GLU A 51 19.64 -0.43 -18.30
CA GLU A 51 20.27 -0.85 -19.56
C GLU A 51 19.29 -1.47 -20.56
N VAL A 52 18.01 -1.60 -20.21
CA VAL A 52 17.01 -2.17 -21.13
C VAL A 52 16.74 -1.17 -22.25
N LYS A 53 16.93 -1.61 -23.50
CA LYS A 53 16.61 -0.81 -24.68
C LYS A 53 15.09 -0.75 -24.87
N VAL A 54 14.53 0.43 -24.63
CA VAL A 54 13.11 0.71 -24.83
C VAL A 54 12.76 0.60 -26.32
N GLN A 55 11.71 -0.15 -26.63
CA GLN A 55 11.23 -0.32 -28.00
C GLN A 55 10.53 0.96 -28.51
N PRO A 56 10.53 1.25 -29.83
CA PRO A 56 9.91 2.46 -30.38
C PRO A 56 8.42 2.64 -30.05
N ASN A 57 7.70 1.54 -29.86
CA ASN A 57 6.28 1.50 -29.52
C ASN A 57 6.03 1.19 -28.03
N ALA A 58 7.05 1.32 -27.18
CA ALA A 58 6.92 1.05 -25.76
C ALA A 58 5.90 1.99 -25.11
N THR A 59 5.15 1.45 -24.15
CA THR A 59 4.10 2.20 -23.44
C THR A 59 4.45 2.38 -21.96
N ILE A 60 3.75 3.31 -21.30
CA ILE A 60 3.81 3.46 -19.85
C ILE A 60 2.77 2.54 -19.19
N ASN A 61 2.99 2.17 -17.94
CA ASN A 61 1.99 1.54 -17.10
C ASN A 61 1.31 2.54 -16.16
N THR A 62 0.10 2.24 -15.68
CA THR A 62 -0.64 3.12 -14.76
C THR A 62 0.06 3.29 -13.41
N GLU A 63 0.76 2.27 -12.96
CA GLU A 63 1.55 2.27 -11.72
C GLU A 63 2.89 1.55 -11.93
N SER A 64 3.86 1.88 -11.07
CA SER A 64 5.17 1.24 -11.05
C SER A 64 5.10 -0.15 -10.40
N PRO A 65 6.14 -1.00 -10.60
CA PRO A 65 6.19 -2.31 -9.95
C PRO A 65 6.09 -2.23 -8.42
N ALA A 66 6.73 -1.25 -7.76
CA ALA A 66 6.70 -1.18 -6.30
C ALA A 66 5.30 -0.82 -5.78
N TRP A 67 4.58 0.09 -6.43
CA TRP A 67 3.20 0.42 -6.04
C TRP A 67 2.23 -0.76 -6.26
N ALA A 68 2.42 -1.56 -7.32
CA ALA A 68 1.65 -2.77 -7.51
C ALA A 68 1.94 -3.82 -6.41
N ILE A 69 3.20 -3.96 -5.98
CA ILE A 69 3.61 -4.81 -4.86
C ILE A 69 3.03 -4.31 -3.52
N ASP A 70 3.00 -2.99 -3.28
CA ASP A 70 2.36 -2.39 -2.11
C ASP A 70 0.89 -2.79 -2.01
N ARG A 71 0.14 -2.65 -3.12
CA ARG A 71 -1.26 -3.07 -3.19
C ARG A 71 -1.42 -4.57 -2.93
N LEU A 72 -0.51 -5.40 -3.45
CA LEU A 72 -0.51 -6.83 -3.19
C LEU A 72 -0.29 -7.13 -1.69
N SER A 73 0.59 -6.38 -1.02
CA SER A 73 0.84 -6.51 0.42
C SER A 73 -0.39 -6.14 1.26
N ILE A 74 -1.09 -5.06 0.91
CA ILE A 74 -2.33 -4.64 1.55
C ILE A 74 -3.43 -5.69 1.32
N LEU A 75 -3.51 -6.23 0.12
CA LEU A 75 -4.47 -7.29 -0.22
C LEU A 75 -4.19 -8.56 0.59
N ALA A 76 -2.93 -8.93 0.81
CA ALA A 76 -2.57 -10.06 1.67
C ALA A 76 -3.06 -9.88 3.11
N LEU A 77 -2.95 -8.67 3.67
CA LEU A 77 -3.51 -8.35 4.99
C LEU A 77 -5.03 -8.47 5.02
N LYS A 78 -5.73 -7.98 3.98
CA LYS A 78 -7.18 -8.13 3.86
C LYS A 78 -7.60 -9.60 3.80
N ILE A 79 -6.87 -10.42 3.04
CA ILE A 79 -7.12 -11.87 2.95
C ILE A 79 -6.94 -12.53 4.31
N TYR A 80 -5.87 -12.19 5.04
CA TYR A 80 -5.60 -12.73 6.36
C TYR A 80 -6.79 -12.48 7.31
N HIS A 81 -7.22 -11.23 7.48
CA HIS A 81 -8.31 -10.89 8.40
C HIS A 81 -9.69 -11.37 7.90
N MET A 82 -9.94 -11.36 6.59
CA MET A 82 -11.19 -11.91 6.04
C MET A 82 -11.28 -13.42 6.26
N LYS A 83 -10.14 -14.13 6.22
CA LYS A 83 -10.08 -15.56 6.53
C LYS A 83 -10.42 -15.82 8.00
N GLU A 84 -9.87 -15.02 8.92
CA GLU A 84 -10.24 -15.10 10.34
C GLU A 84 -11.77 -14.99 10.53
N GLU A 85 -12.42 -14.04 9.86
CA GLU A 85 -13.88 -13.86 9.94
C GLU A 85 -14.70 -14.97 9.24
N ALA A 86 -14.20 -15.55 8.15
CA ALA A 86 -14.87 -16.65 7.46
C ALA A 86 -14.81 -17.97 8.27
N GLU A 87 -13.73 -18.17 9.02
CA GLU A 87 -13.47 -19.35 9.83
C GLU A 87 -13.97 -19.23 11.28
N ARG A 88 -14.37 -18.02 11.69
CA ARG A 88 -14.84 -17.67 13.03
C ARG A 88 -16.01 -18.56 13.49
N THR A 89 -15.79 -19.38 14.52
CA THR A 89 -16.72 -20.42 14.97
C THR A 89 -17.91 -19.92 15.78
N ASP A 90 -17.77 -18.78 16.46
CA ASP A 90 -18.82 -18.11 17.24
C ASP A 90 -19.72 -17.20 16.38
N ALA A 91 -19.41 -17.04 15.10
CA ALA A 91 -20.23 -16.28 14.16
C ALA A 91 -21.39 -17.11 13.57
N SER A 92 -22.46 -16.44 13.16
CA SER A 92 -23.59 -17.10 12.52
C SER A 92 -23.20 -17.76 11.18
N PRO A 93 -23.87 -18.85 10.76
CA PRO A 93 -23.61 -19.46 9.46
C PRO A 93 -23.77 -18.49 8.29
N ALA A 94 -24.72 -17.56 8.38
CA ALA A 94 -24.94 -16.53 7.36
C ALA A 94 -23.75 -15.55 7.26
N HIS A 95 -23.20 -15.12 8.40
CA HIS A 95 -22.00 -14.26 8.44
C HIS A 95 -20.80 -14.97 7.80
N ARG A 96 -20.51 -16.20 8.23
CA ARG A 96 -19.41 -17.00 7.69
C ARG A 96 -19.53 -17.20 6.18
N LYS A 97 -20.74 -17.50 5.69
CA LYS A 97 -21.01 -17.63 4.25
C LYS A 97 -20.75 -16.32 3.49
N SER A 98 -21.17 -15.18 4.05
CA SER A 98 -20.90 -13.85 3.46
C SER A 98 -19.40 -13.54 3.44
N CYS A 99 -18.68 -13.80 4.53
CA CYS A 99 -17.24 -13.61 4.59
C CYS A 99 -16.49 -14.55 3.65
N GLN A 100 -16.94 -15.80 3.48
CA GLN A 100 -16.37 -16.73 2.51
C GLN A 100 -16.50 -16.21 1.06
N GLN A 101 -17.64 -15.62 0.71
CA GLN A 101 -17.82 -15.00 -0.62
C GLN A 101 -16.86 -13.83 -0.82
N LYS A 102 -16.70 -12.96 0.17
CA LYS A 102 -15.73 -11.85 0.14
C LYS A 102 -14.29 -12.37 0.04
N LEU A 103 -13.95 -13.42 0.79
CA LEU A 103 -12.63 -14.06 0.75
C LEU A 103 -12.31 -14.59 -0.65
N SER A 104 -13.27 -15.24 -1.31
CA SER A 104 -13.09 -15.71 -2.70
C SER A 104 -12.74 -14.58 -3.65
N VAL A 105 -13.43 -13.43 -3.56
CA VAL A 105 -13.12 -12.24 -4.38
C VAL A 105 -11.70 -11.72 -4.08
N LEU A 106 -11.29 -11.65 -2.81
CA LEU A 106 -9.95 -11.19 -2.45
C LEU A 106 -8.85 -12.13 -2.98
N LEU A 107 -9.10 -13.45 -2.98
CA LEU A 107 -8.17 -14.44 -3.51
C LEU A 107 -8.06 -14.34 -5.04
N GLU A 108 -9.17 -14.08 -5.75
CA GLU A 108 -9.17 -13.81 -7.19
C GLU A 108 -8.37 -12.54 -7.50
N GLN A 109 -8.64 -11.44 -6.79
CA GLN A 109 -7.86 -10.20 -6.91
C GLN A 109 -6.36 -10.42 -6.68
N LYS A 110 -5.98 -11.30 -5.75
CA LYS A 110 -4.57 -11.61 -5.48
C LYS A 110 -3.94 -12.31 -6.68
N LYS A 111 -4.65 -13.26 -7.29
CA LYS A 111 -4.19 -13.98 -8.47
C LYS A 111 -4.00 -13.01 -9.66
N ASP A 112 -5.00 -12.18 -9.92
CA ASP A 112 -4.97 -11.23 -11.03
C ASP A 112 -3.86 -10.20 -10.85
N LEU A 113 -3.73 -9.63 -9.65
CA LEU A 113 -2.68 -8.65 -9.36
C LEU A 113 -1.28 -9.27 -9.44
N SER A 114 -1.08 -10.49 -8.94
CA SER A 114 0.22 -11.18 -9.06
C SER A 114 0.58 -11.42 -10.52
N THR A 115 -0.38 -11.92 -11.32
CA THR A 115 -0.20 -12.14 -12.76
C THR A 115 0.13 -10.84 -13.49
N ALA A 116 -0.57 -9.75 -13.17
CA ALA A 116 -0.33 -8.45 -13.77
C ALA A 116 1.05 -7.87 -13.41
N ILE A 117 1.54 -8.10 -12.18
CA ILE A 117 2.89 -7.71 -11.76
C ILE A 117 3.94 -8.48 -12.55
N ASP A 118 3.77 -9.80 -12.67
CA ASP A 118 4.71 -10.65 -13.44
C ASP A 118 4.77 -10.21 -14.91
N GLN A 119 3.61 -9.93 -15.51
CA GLN A 119 3.54 -9.42 -16.88
C GLN A 119 4.21 -8.05 -17.01
N LEU A 120 3.97 -7.13 -16.06
CA LEU A 120 4.59 -5.81 -16.05
C LEU A 120 6.12 -5.90 -15.98
N LEU A 121 6.65 -6.73 -15.08
CA LEU A 121 8.09 -6.92 -14.94
C LEU A 121 8.71 -7.54 -16.20
N THR A 122 8.00 -8.47 -16.83
CA THR A 122 8.42 -9.08 -18.09
C THR A 122 8.44 -8.04 -19.21
N ASP A 123 7.35 -7.28 -19.38
CA ASP A 123 7.24 -6.23 -20.40
C ASP A 123 8.29 -5.13 -20.22
N ILE A 124 8.63 -4.78 -18.97
CA ILE A 124 9.72 -3.84 -18.68
C ILE A 124 11.06 -4.46 -19.08
N SER A 125 11.33 -5.72 -18.73
CA SER A 125 12.60 -6.38 -19.07
C SER A 125 12.83 -6.55 -20.57
N GLU A 126 11.75 -6.64 -21.35
CA GLU A 126 11.78 -6.75 -22.81
C GLU A 126 11.74 -5.38 -23.52
N GLY A 127 11.65 -4.28 -22.76
CA GLY A 127 11.57 -2.93 -23.30
C GLY A 127 10.22 -2.58 -23.95
N LYS A 128 9.18 -3.40 -23.76
CA LYS A 128 7.80 -3.14 -24.22
C LYS A 128 7.09 -2.09 -23.35
N LYS A 129 7.50 -1.98 -22.09
CA LYS A 129 7.11 -0.90 -21.18
C LYS A 129 8.36 -0.23 -20.64
N TYR A 130 8.29 1.08 -20.41
CA TYR A 130 9.36 1.81 -19.73
C TYR A 130 8.92 2.20 -18.32
N MET A 131 9.89 2.26 -17.41
CA MET A 131 9.65 2.72 -16.05
C MET A 131 9.65 4.25 -15.99
N LYS A 132 8.67 4.80 -15.28
CA LYS A 132 8.64 6.20 -14.86
C LYS A 132 8.14 6.25 -13.43
N VAL A 133 8.95 6.82 -12.55
CA VAL A 133 8.65 6.91 -11.11
C VAL A 133 8.38 8.35 -10.73
N TYR A 134 7.41 8.56 -9.84
CA TYR A 134 7.10 9.86 -9.25
C TYR A 134 7.25 9.74 -7.75
N LYS A 135 8.09 10.59 -7.16
CA LYS A 135 8.18 10.70 -5.70
C LYS A 135 6.91 11.35 -5.14
N GLN A 136 6.56 11.00 -3.92
CA GLN A 136 5.43 11.59 -3.22
C GLN A 136 5.67 13.07 -2.95
N MET A 137 4.66 13.89 -3.27
CA MET A 137 4.68 15.35 -3.11
C MET A 137 3.89 15.75 -1.85
N LYS A 138 4.21 15.16 -0.69
CA LYS A 138 3.52 15.46 0.57
C LYS A 138 4.01 16.78 1.16
N MET A 139 3.22 17.84 1.02
CA MET A 139 3.57 19.17 1.53
C MET A 139 3.52 19.27 3.07
N TYR A 140 2.67 18.51 3.73
CA TYR A 140 2.43 18.65 5.19
C TYR A 140 3.49 17.95 6.06
N ASN A 141 4.34 17.10 5.48
CA ASN A 141 5.47 16.50 6.20
C ASN A 141 6.75 17.33 6.02
N ASP A 142 6.74 18.31 5.14
CA ASP A 142 7.87 19.17 4.83
C ASP A 142 7.81 20.43 5.71
N GLU A 143 8.89 20.73 6.43
CA GLU A 143 8.95 21.87 7.36
C GLU A 143 8.86 23.23 6.66
N GLU A 144 9.30 23.32 5.39
CA GLU A 144 9.25 24.56 4.61
C GLU A 144 7.88 24.76 3.96
N LEU A 145 7.20 23.67 3.59
CA LEU A 145 5.89 23.71 2.93
C LEU A 145 4.71 23.66 3.89
N ASN A 146 4.85 23.08 5.08
CA ASN A 146 3.77 23.02 6.06
C ASN A 146 3.65 24.36 6.82
N PRO A 147 2.54 25.11 6.68
CA PRO A 147 2.37 26.41 7.36
C PRO A 147 2.44 26.33 8.90
N ILE A 148 2.04 25.20 9.48
CA ILE A 148 2.07 24.98 10.94
C ILE A 148 3.50 24.73 11.43
N LEU A 149 4.33 24.04 10.63
CA LEU A 149 5.74 23.77 10.99
C LEU A 149 6.62 24.99 10.70
N ARG A 150 6.41 25.66 9.56
CA ARG A 150 7.14 26.88 9.19
C ARG A 150 6.94 28.02 10.19
N GLY A 151 5.75 28.11 10.79
CA GLY A 151 5.40 29.09 11.82
C GLY A 151 6.08 28.89 13.19
N GLN A 152 6.79 27.78 13.43
CA GLN A 152 7.52 27.54 14.69
C GLN A 152 8.95 28.11 14.70
N LYS A 153 9.43 28.72 13.61
CA LYS A 153 10.64 29.55 13.62
C LYS A 153 10.28 31.01 13.88
N GLN A 154 9.85 31.34 15.11
CA GLN A 154 9.81 32.73 15.59
C GLN A 154 9.74 32.78 17.13
N GLY A 155 10.84 33.24 17.75
CA GLY A 155 10.93 33.65 19.16
C GLY A 155 11.80 32.78 20.03
#